data_AF-A0A430BAS2-F1
#
_entry.id   AF-A0A430BAS2-F1
#
_cell.length_a   1.000
_cell.length_b   1.000
_cell.length_c   1.000
_cell.angle_alpha   90.00
_cell.angle_beta   90.00
_cell.angle_gamma   90.00
#
_symmetry.space_group_name_H-M   'P 1'
#
loop_
_entity.id
_entity.type
_entity.pdbx_description
1 polymer ?
#
loop_
_entity_poly.entity_id
_entity_poly.type
_entity_poly.pdbx_seq_one_letter_code
_entity_poly.pdbx_strand_id
1 'polypeptide(L)' 'MGQVRHGCATTTHAVRAAIQRSQASLSTLSRELGINPKTVAKWRKRATVEDLKTGPKAPHSTTLS' A
#
# COMPACT_ATOMS: atom_id res chain seq x y z
N MET A 1 -15.44 -0.43 6.88
CA MET A 1 -14.12 -0.59 6.22
C MET A 1 -13.05 -0.81 7.29
N GLY A 2 -12.96 -2.02 7.83
CA GLY A 2 -11.96 -2.34 8.86
C GLY A 2 -10.61 -2.52 8.20
N GLN A 3 -9.75 -1.50 8.26
CA GLN A 3 -8.34 -1.66 7.90
C GLN A 3 -7.68 -2.52 8.99
N VAL A 4 -7.75 -3.83 8.83
CA VAL A 4 -6.95 -4.77 9.62
C VAL A 4 -5.51 -4.55 9.18
N ARG A 5 -4.81 -3.72 9.94
CA ARG A 5 -3.50 -3.20 9.59
C ARG A 5 -2.53 -3.71 10.62
N HIS A 6 -1.48 -4.38 10.14
CA HIS A 6 -0.41 -4.86 11.02
C HIS A 6 0.21 -3.65 11.74
N GLY A 7 0.55 -3.78 13.03
CA GLY A 7 1.05 -2.67 13.85
C GLY A 7 2.32 -1.98 13.30
N CYS A 8 3.09 -2.68 12.46
CA CYS A 8 4.29 -2.15 11.80
C CYS A 8 4.04 -1.53 10.41
N ALA A 9 2.79 -1.50 9.93
CA ALA A 9 2.52 -0.93 8.62
C ALA A 9 2.76 0.59 8.65
N THR A 10 3.74 1.06 7.88
CA THR A 10 4.06 2.49 7.78
C THR A 10 3.15 3.22 6.80
N THR A 11 2.72 2.57 5.71
CA THR A 11 1.92 3.21 4.64
C THR A 11 0.42 3.07 4.88
N THR A 12 -0.25 4.14 5.32
CA THR A 12 -1.70 4.17 5.62
C THR A 12 -2.51 4.41 4.35
N HIS A 13 -3.84 4.29 4.42
CA HIS A 13 -4.70 4.82 3.35
C HIS A 13 -4.39 6.29 3.03
N ALA A 14 -4.27 7.13 4.06
CA ALA A 14 -4.01 8.55 3.91
C ALA A 14 -2.70 8.85 3.18
N VAL A 15 -1.62 8.14 3.53
CA VAL A 15 -0.32 8.26 2.84
C VAL A 15 -0.43 7.85 1.37
N ARG A 16 -1.14 6.76 1.06
CA ARG A 16 -1.36 6.31 -0.32
C ARG A 16 -2.18 7.31 -1.13
N ALA A 17 -3.23 7.86 -0.54
CA ALA A 17 -4.06 8.89 -1.15
C ALA A 17 -3.28 10.19 -1.37
N ALA A 18 -2.39 10.56 -0.45
CA ALA A 18 -1.50 11.71 -0.62
C ALA A 18 -0.53 11.50 -1.80
N ILE A 19 0.06 10.31 -1.94
CA ILE A 19 0.95 9.97 -3.05
C ILE A 19 0.23 10.04 -4.41
N GLN A 20 -1.00 9.55 -4.48
CA GLN A 20 -1.80 9.55 -5.72
C GLN A 20 -2.26 10.95 -6.13
N ARG A 21 -2.63 11.81 -5.17
CA ARG A 21 -3.07 13.18 -5.45
C ARG A 21 -1.93 14.15 -5.77
N SER A 22 -0.70 13.83 -5.33
CA SER A 22 0.43 14.74 -5.48
C SER A 22 1.14 14.59 -6.82
N GLN A 23 1.38 15.72 -7.50
CA GLN A 23 2.21 15.81 -8.70
C GLN A 23 3.70 16.01 -8.37
N ALA A 24 4.06 16.17 -7.09
CA ALA A 24 5.43 16.37 -6.66
C ALA A 24 6.33 15.18 -7.03
N SER A 25 7.64 15.41 -7.14
CA SER A 25 8.61 14.35 -7.45
C SER A 25 8.65 13.25 -6.38
N LEU A 26 9.14 12.07 -6.74
CA LEU A 26 9.25 10.94 -5.80
C LEU A 26 10.19 11.26 -4.61
N SER A 27 11.25 12.03 -4.85
CA SER A 27 12.21 12.43 -3.83
C SER A 27 11.62 13.46 -2.86
N THR A 28 10.80 14.40 -3.35
CA THR A 28 10.05 15.34 -2.50
C THR A 28 9.09 14.60 -1.59
N LEU A 29 8.23 13.75 -2.15
CA LEU A 29 7.25 12.97 -1.38
C LEU A 29 7.91 12.03 -0.37
N SER A 30 9.06 11.46 -0.72
CA SER A 30 9.82 10.61 0.20
C SER A 30 10.30 11.38 1.44
N ARG A 31 10.77 12.61 1.27
CA ARG A 31 11.24 13.46 2.37
C ARG A 31 10.07 13.95 3.24
N GLU A 32 8.98 14.40 2.62
CA GLU A 32 7.80 14.92 3.33
C GLU A 32 7.08 13.85 4.15
N LEU A 33 6.94 12.65 3.57
CA LEU A 33 6.21 11.55 4.21
C LEU A 33 7.12 10.60 5.00
N GLY A 34 8.44 10.80 4.97
CA GLY A 34 9.41 9.93 5.66
C GLY A 34 9.41 8.48 5.19
N ILE A 35 9.01 8.23 3.94
CA ILE A 35 8.86 6.88 3.36
C ILE A 35 9.89 6.62 2.27
N ASN A 36 10.29 5.37 2.10
CA ASN A 36 11.25 4.98 1.07
C ASN A 36 10.78 5.40 -0.34
N PRO A 37 11.62 6.04 -1.17
CA PRO A 37 11.27 6.44 -2.54
C PRO A 37 10.74 5.28 -3.40
N LYS A 38 11.23 4.04 -3.20
CA LYS A 38 10.71 2.84 -3.88
C LYS A 38 9.25 2.57 -3.54
N THR A 39 8.84 2.85 -2.30
CA THR A 39 7.46 2.73 -1.84
C THR A 39 6.58 3.77 -2.52
N VAL A 40 7.05 5.02 -2.61
CA VAL A 40 6.35 6.08 -3.36
C VAL A 40 6.17 5.68 -4.82
N ALA A 41 7.24 5.21 -5.47
CA ALA A 41 7.20 4.79 -6.87
C ALA A 41 6.22 3.62 -7.08
N LYS A 42 6.24 2.63 -6.19
CA LYS A 42 5.31 1.50 -6.22
C LYS A 42 3.85 1.97 -6.09
N TRP A 43 3.55 2.87 -5.16
CA TRP A 43 2.19 3.38 -4.97
C TRP A 43 1.72 4.27 -6.10
N ARG A 44 2.60 5.06 -6.72
CA ARG A 44 2.24 5.89 -7.89
C ARG A 44 1.89 5.05 -9.12
N LYS A 45 2.51 3.88 -9.29
CA LYS A 45 2.21 2.95 -10.37
C LYS A 45 0.90 2.16 -10.18
N ARG A 46 0.29 2.19 -8.99
CA ARG A 46 -0.97 1.48 -8.73
C ARG A 46 -2.15 2.33 -9.17
N ALA A 47 -3.18 1.67 -9.71
CA ALA A 47 -4.44 2.33 -10.08
C ALA A 47 -5.35 2.62 -8.87
N THR A 48 -5.18 1.87 -7.77
CA THR A 48 -6.04 1.99 -6.59
C THR A 48 -5.24 2.29 -5.32
N VAL A 49 -5.87 3.04 -4.42
CA VAL A 49 -5.36 3.39 -3.09
C VAL A 49 -5.71 2.29 -2.07
N GLU A 50 -6.83 1.60 -2.30
CA GLU A 50 -7.33 0.54 -1.43
C GLU A 50 -6.41 -0.68 -1.38
N ASP A 51 -6.45 -1.39 -0.24
CA ASP A 51 -5.83 -2.71 -0.16
C ASP A 51 -6.61 -3.70 -1.01
N LEU A 52 -5.91 -4.33 -1.95
CA LEU A 52 -6.45 -5.47 -2.65
C LEU A 52 -6.46 -6.65 -1.68
N LYS A 53 -7.60 -7.34 -1.63
CA LYS A 53 -7.75 -8.56 -0.84
C LYS A 53 -6.67 -9.54 -1.29
N THR A 54 -5.72 -9.82 -0.41
CA THR A 54 -4.59 -10.71 -0.70
C THR A 54 -4.99 -12.11 -0.28
N GLY A 55 -4.98 -13.06 -1.22
CA GLY A 55 -5.32 -14.45 -0.98
C GLY A 55 -6.06 -15.08 -2.16
N PRO A 56 -5.98 -16.42 -2.34
CA PRO A 56 -6.72 -17.10 -3.38
C PRO A 56 -8.23 -16.93 -3.15
N LYS A 57 -8.96 -16.59 -4.21
CA LYS A 57 -10.42 -16.39 -4.19
C LYS A 57 -11.15 -17.68 -3.76
N ALA A 58 -10.54 -18.84 -4.03
CA ALA A 58 -10.92 -20.14 -3.50
C ALA A 58 -9.71 -20.74 -2.75
N PRO A 59 -9.74 -20.88 -1.42
CA PRO A 59 -8.68 -21.54 -0.69
C PRO A 59 -8.70 -23.05 -1.01
N HIS A 60 -7.74 -23.52 -1.80
CA HIS A 60 -7.50 -24.95 -2.00
C HIS A 60 -6.37 -25.39 -1.08
N SER A 61 -6.70 -25.71 0.17
CA SER A 61 -5.81 -26.48 1.03
C SER A 61 -6.61 -27.62 1.63
N THR A 62 -6.52 -28.77 0.98
CA THR A 62 -6.87 -30.05 1.58
C THR A 62 -5.67 -30.48 2.42
N THR A 63 -5.82 -30.41 3.74
CA THR A 63 -4.84 -30.92 4.69
C THR A 63 -4.54 -32.39 4.36
N LEU A 64 -3.26 -32.75 4.18
CA LEU A 64 -2.80 -34.13 4.28
C LEU A 64 -2.64 -34.42 5.78
N SER A 65 -3.42 -35.38 6.28
CA SER A 65 -3.34 -35.92 7.64
C SER A 65 -1.97 -36.51 7.97
#